data_AF-A0A7U7JCY2-F1
#
_entry.id   AF-A0A7U7JCY2-F1
#
_cell.length_a   1.000
_cell.length_b   1.000
_cell.length_c   1.000
_cell.angle_alpha   90.00
_cell.angle_beta   90.00
_cell.angle_gamma   90.00
#
_symmetry.space_group_name_H-M   'P 1'
#
loop_
_entity.id
_entity.type
_entity.pdbx_description
1 polymer ?
#
loop_
_entity_poly.entity_id
_entity_poly.type
_entity_poly.pdbx_seq_one_letter_code
_entity_poly.pdbx_strand_id
1 'polypeptide(L)'
;MTEVDPRFEAWLSLETGIDAPALGAHALERAVLDRTRAMLAESPSHHRASVINAAALDAYWLRLNTWPEERQALIEALVVPETWFFRDREAFAELARLAGERLVREPARVLRILSVACSTGEEPYSAAMALLDAGIAPARFVIDAIDISGHAIAHAEHALYGRSAFRGHAPAFRDRYFSEAADGGWQLRESVRRRVHFAQGDLFEDAAVGEVRYDFIFCRNVLTYFHRDAQDRAIRRLDAQLADGGTIFVGPAETGPMMRHAMTPSRIPLAFAFVRPPVSKMKTPTHAASPSRQAPLPAAVGASSGRAGPPAGAGARARWRGRGFGRCCCEREAPRCRCRGPLRCPCRRCARRFRTWTTRTGLPMPAVSMRPNASSRTSPA
;
A
#
# COMPACT_ATOMS: atom_id res chain seq x y z
N MET A 1 17.36 17.04 28.39
CA MET A 1 17.71 17.85 27.20
C MET A 1 17.28 17.04 26.01
N THR A 2 16.00 17.08 25.68
CA THR A 2 15.36 16.04 24.85
C THR A 2 14.20 16.64 24.10
N GLU A 3 14.50 17.59 23.23
CA GLU A 3 13.58 17.99 22.18
C GLU A 3 14.44 18.23 20.95
N VAL A 4 14.14 17.51 19.87
CA VAL A 4 14.84 17.67 18.60
C VAL A 4 14.58 19.09 18.14
N ASP A 5 15.63 19.78 17.72
CA ASP A 5 15.51 21.14 17.22
C ASP A 5 14.51 21.16 16.04
N PRO A 6 13.34 21.85 16.18
CA PRO A 6 12.21 21.72 15.24
C PRO A 6 12.55 22.06 13.79
N ARG A 7 13.63 22.82 13.56
CA ARG A 7 14.07 23.16 12.20
C ARG A 7 14.50 21.94 11.40
N PHE A 8 15.12 20.93 12.04
CA PHE A 8 15.55 19.72 11.34
C PHE A 8 14.36 18.81 11.02
N GLU A 9 13.34 18.77 11.89
CA GLU A 9 12.10 18.04 11.63
C GLU A 9 11.35 18.65 10.44
N ALA A 10 11.21 19.98 10.44
CA ALA A 10 10.58 20.70 9.34
C ALA A 10 11.35 20.51 8.02
N TRP A 11 12.68 20.57 8.07
CA TRP A 11 13.54 20.30 6.90
C TRP A 11 13.33 18.89 6.37
N LEU A 12 13.40 17.86 7.22
CA LEU A 12 13.26 16.46 6.79
C LEU A 12 11.90 16.22 6.13
N SER A 13 10.84 16.75 6.74
CA SER A 13 9.47 16.62 6.23
C SER A 13 9.27 17.29 4.88
N LEU A 14 9.89 18.47 4.68
CA LEU A 14 9.82 19.20 3.42
C LEU A 14 10.65 18.53 2.32
N GLU A 15 11.88 18.12 2.65
CA GLU A 15 12.83 17.56 1.69
C GLU A 15 12.39 16.18 1.20
N THR A 16 11.90 15.32 2.10
CA THR A 16 11.70 13.88 1.81
C THR A 16 10.27 13.38 2.03
N GLY A 17 9.39 14.19 2.64
CA GLY A 17 8.08 13.75 3.09
C GLY A 17 8.09 12.87 4.36
N ILE A 18 9.26 12.53 4.90
CA ILE A 18 9.40 11.69 6.09
C ILE A 18 8.91 12.42 7.34
N ASP A 19 8.11 11.72 8.14
CA ASP A 19 7.69 12.13 9.47
C ASP A 19 8.71 11.62 10.50
N ALA A 20 9.46 12.53 11.13
CA ALA A 20 10.57 12.16 12.03
C ALA A 20 10.15 11.18 13.15
N PRO A 21 8.98 11.32 13.80
CA PRO A 21 8.48 10.34 14.78
C PRO A 21 8.32 8.92 14.23
N ALA A 22 8.04 8.76 12.93
CA ALA A 22 7.86 7.46 12.30
C ALA A 22 9.17 6.66 12.17
N LEU A 23 10.34 7.33 12.22
CA LEU A 23 11.66 6.70 12.24
C LEU A 23 12.02 6.11 13.62
N GLY A 24 11.22 6.40 14.64
CA GLY A 24 11.47 6.00 16.02
C GLY A 24 12.03 7.13 16.89
N ALA A 25 11.93 6.93 18.21
CA ALA A 25 12.33 7.94 19.18
C ALA A 25 13.81 8.33 19.00
N HIS A 26 14.07 9.64 18.93
CA HIS A 26 15.42 10.21 18.83
C HIS A 26 16.22 9.79 17.58
N ALA A 27 15.61 9.19 16.55
CA ALA A 27 16.34 8.82 15.33
C ALA A 27 16.94 10.07 14.65
N LEU A 28 16.11 11.09 14.43
CA LEU A 28 16.55 12.36 13.87
C LEU A 28 17.58 13.08 14.74
N GLU A 29 17.33 13.12 16.05
CA GLU A 29 18.27 13.73 17.02
C GLU A 29 19.65 13.10 16.91
N ARG A 30 19.73 11.76 16.97
CA ARG A 30 20.99 11.03 16.91
C ARG A 30 21.71 11.30 15.60
N ALA A 31 21.01 11.22 14.48
CA ALA A 31 21.59 11.48 13.17
C ALA A 31 22.15 12.91 13.06
N VAL A 32 21.39 13.93 13.48
CA VAL A 32 21.84 15.32 13.49
C VAL A 32 23.08 15.49 14.37
N LEU A 33 23.10 14.91 15.56
CA LEU A 33 24.24 14.98 16.47
C LEU A 33 25.47 14.27 15.87
N ASP A 34 25.32 13.09 15.29
CA ASP A 34 26.40 12.34 14.66
C ASP A 34 26.99 13.10 13.46
N ARG A 35 26.14 13.66 12.60
CA ARG A 35 26.57 14.50 11.47
C ARG A 35 27.24 15.80 11.92
N THR A 36 26.74 16.42 12.99
CA THR A 36 27.40 17.59 13.61
C THR A 36 28.81 17.24 14.09
N ARG A 37 29.00 16.08 14.73
CA ARG A 37 30.35 15.63 15.14
C ARG A 37 31.27 15.40 13.95
N ALA A 38 30.77 14.77 12.88
CA ALA A 38 31.54 14.55 11.66
C ALA A 38 32.02 15.88 11.05
N MET A 39 31.12 16.85 10.92
CA MET A 39 31.45 18.20 10.43
C MET A 39 32.54 18.88 11.29
N LEU A 40 32.43 18.80 12.62
CA LEU A 40 33.42 19.39 13.52
C LEU A 40 34.79 18.70 13.43
N ALA A 41 34.81 17.37 13.22
CA ALA A 41 36.04 16.60 13.07
C ALA A 41 36.82 16.94 11.78
N GLU A 42 36.14 17.39 10.73
CA GLU A 42 36.76 17.87 9.49
C GLU A 42 37.45 19.24 9.66
N SER A 43 37.12 20.00 10.71
CA SER A 43 37.65 21.34 10.94
C SER A 43 38.97 21.30 11.74
N PRO A 44 40.12 21.75 11.18
CA PRO A 44 41.43 21.67 11.84
C PRO A 44 41.51 22.40 13.18
N SER A 45 40.68 23.44 13.36
CA SER A 45 40.60 24.28 14.55
C SER A 45 39.77 23.69 15.70
N HIS A 46 39.08 22.57 15.49
CA HIS A 46 38.09 22.01 16.44
C HIS A 46 38.47 20.64 17.02
N HIS A 47 39.76 20.29 17.01
CA HIS A 47 40.32 19.02 17.50
C HIS A 47 39.99 18.67 18.98
N ARG A 48 39.22 19.52 19.69
CA ARG A 48 38.82 19.39 21.10
C ARG A 48 37.33 19.61 21.39
N ALA A 49 36.46 19.83 20.39
CA ALA A 49 35.03 20.02 20.66
C ALA A 49 34.32 18.67 20.92
N SER A 50 34.47 18.13 22.12
CA SER A 50 33.74 16.91 22.56
C SER A 50 32.25 17.19 22.83
N VAL A 51 31.86 18.46 23.00
CA VAL A 51 30.51 18.86 23.42
C VAL A 51 29.81 19.58 22.29
N ILE A 52 28.69 19.01 21.82
CA ILE A 52 27.78 19.67 20.89
C ILE A 52 26.99 20.71 21.69
N ASN A 53 27.10 21.98 21.28
CA ASN A 53 26.35 23.10 21.84
C ASN A 53 25.45 23.75 20.77
N ALA A 54 24.70 24.79 21.14
CA ALA A 54 23.80 25.49 20.22
C ALA A 54 24.53 26.07 19.00
N ALA A 55 25.71 26.66 19.19
CA ALA A 55 26.50 27.23 18.10
C ALA A 55 26.97 26.16 17.09
N ALA A 56 27.31 24.96 17.56
CA ALA A 56 27.65 23.84 16.70
C ALA A 56 26.44 23.37 15.87
N LEU A 57 25.25 23.32 16.47
CA LEU A 57 24.02 22.98 15.76
C LEU A 57 23.64 24.05 14.72
N ASP A 58 23.86 25.33 15.02
CA ASP A 58 23.64 26.43 14.07
C ASP A 58 24.61 26.38 12.88
N ALA A 59 25.88 26.08 13.15
CA ALA A 59 26.87 25.86 12.09
C ALA A 59 26.50 24.66 11.22
N TYR A 60 26.03 23.56 11.84
CA TYR A 60 25.56 22.38 11.10
C TYR A 60 24.31 22.68 10.26
N TRP A 61 23.36 23.44 10.81
CA TRP A 61 22.18 23.89 10.06
C TRP A 61 22.55 24.70 8.82
N LEU A 62 23.52 25.61 8.92
CA LEU A 62 24.02 26.37 7.77
C LEU A 62 24.65 25.46 6.71
N ARG A 63 25.46 24.48 7.14
CA ARG A 63 26.06 23.49 6.23
C ARG A 63 24.99 22.66 5.53
N LEU A 64 24.02 22.12 6.26
CA LEU A 64 22.91 21.35 5.73
C LEU A 64 22.13 22.12 4.64
N ASN A 65 21.90 23.42 4.86
CA ASN A 65 21.19 24.23 3.87
C ASN A 65 22.02 24.63 2.66
N THR A 66 23.35 24.59 2.76
CA THR A 66 24.26 25.09 1.70
C THR A 66 24.90 23.97 0.88
N TRP A 67 25.05 22.76 1.44
CA TRP A 67 25.80 21.65 0.84
C TRP A 67 24.87 20.46 0.54
N PRO A 68 24.58 20.18 -0.75
CA PRO A 68 23.75 19.03 -1.15
C PRO A 68 24.28 17.68 -0.63
N GLU A 69 25.60 17.52 -0.55
CA GLU A 69 26.25 16.31 -0.06
C GLU A 69 25.95 16.08 1.43
N GLU A 70 25.85 17.14 2.23
CA GLU A 70 25.49 17.03 3.64
C GLU A 70 24.01 16.69 3.82
N ARG A 71 23.13 17.22 2.97
CA ARG A 71 21.71 16.83 2.94
C ARG A 71 21.57 15.34 2.68
N GLN A 72 22.24 14.85 1.65
CA GLN A 72 22.25 13.44 1.33
C GLN A 72 22.83 12.63 2.49
N ALA A 73 23.95 13.05 3.09
CA ALA A 73 24.55 12.34 4.21
C ALA A 73 23.64 12.25 5.46
N LEU A 74 22.83 13.28 5.73
CA LEU A 74 21.83 13.24 6.79
C LEU A 74 20.67 12.28 6.43
N ILE A 75 20.21 12.28 5.17
CA ILE A 75 19.20 11.33 4.68
C ILE A 75 19.70 9.89 4.82
N GLU A 76 20.93 9.60 4.38
CA GLU A 76 21.55 8.27 4.50
C GLU A 76 21.62 7.77 5.95
N ALA A 77 21.80 8.69 6.91
CA ALA A 77 21.81 8.35 8.33
C ALA A 77 20.41 8.03 8.90
N LEU A 78 19.34 8.41 8.21
CA LEU A 78 17.95 8.27 8.65
C LEU A 78 17.22 7.11 7.97
N VAL A 79 17.59 6.78 6.73
CA VAL A 79 16.98 5.68 5.98
C VAL A 79 17.28 4.35 6.66
N VAL A 80 16.25 3.51 6.82
CA VAL A 80 16.35 2.19 7.46
C VAL A 80 16.40 1.10 6.38
N PRO A 81 17.56 0.48 6.10
CA PRO A 81 17.70 -0.51 5.03
C PRO A 81 17.29 -1.91 5.50
N GLU A 82 16.04 -2.10 5.97
CA GLU A 82 15.53 -3.44 6.28
C GLU A 82 14.74 -4.02 5.10
N THR A 83 15.40 -4.88 4.32
CA THR A 83 14.78 -5.62 3.23
C THR A 83 15.35 -7.05 3.12
N TRP A 84 14.65 -7.93 2.41
CA TRP A 84 15.08 -9.29 2.14
C TRP A 84 14.33 -9.86 0.93
N PHE A 85 14.95 -10.85 0.28
CA PHE A 85 14.37 -11.47 -0.91
C PHE A 85 13.02 -12.11 -0.62
N PHE A 86 12.05 -11.84 -1.50
CA PHE A 86 10.69 -12.34 -1.45
C PHE A 86 9.98 -12.03 -0.12
N ARG A 87 10.17 -10.82 0.41
CA ARG A 87 9.31 -10.27 1.48
C ARG A 87 7.87 -10.23 0.98
N ASP A 88 6.92 -10.81 1.71
CA ASP A 88 5.52 -11.04 1.28
C ASP A 88 5.41 -11.75 -0.08
N ARG A 89 5.75 -13.05 -0.11
CA ARG A 89 5.88 -13.87 -1.33
C ARG A 89 4.65 -13.83 -2.24
N GLU A 90 3.48 -13.68 -1.65
CA GLU A 90 2.19 -13.62 -2.31
C GLU A 90 2.09 -12.45 -3.30
N ALA A 91 2.76 -11.33 -3.03
CA ALA A 91 2.83 -10.20 -3.96
C ALA A 91 3.54 -10.57 -5.27
N PHE A 92 4.67 -11.30 -5.18
CA PHE A 92 5.44 -11.74 -6.35
C PHE A 92 4.75 -12.87 -7.11
N ALA A 93 4.06 -13.78 -6.41
CA ALA A 93 3.23 -14.79 -7.06
C ALA A 93 2.08 -14.14 -7.85
N GLU A 94 1.46 -13.11 -7.28
CA GLU A 94 0.41 -12.35 -7.95
C GLU A 94 0.93 -11.52 -9.12
N LEU A 95 2.12 -10.92 -9.01
CA LEU A 95 2.82 -10.27 -10.13
C LEU A 95 2.97 -11.25 -11.30
N ALA A 96 3.51 -12.44 -11.07
CA ALA A 96 3.73 -13.44 -12.10
C ALA A 96 2.42 -13.84 -12.80
N ARG A 97 1.34 -14.07 -12.03
CA ARG A 97 0.02 -14.41 -12.57
C ARG A 97 -0.54 -13.28 -13.45
N LEU A 98 -0.58 -12.05 -12.93
CA LEU A 98 -1.12 -10.89 -13.65
C LEU A 98 -0.29 -10.55 -14.90
N ALA A 99 1.03 -10.69 -14.82
CA ALA A 99 1.93 -10.50 -15.95
C ALA A 99 1.62 -11.49 -17.08
N GLY A 100 1.44 -12.78 -16.74
CA GLY A 100 1.01 -13.81 -17.69
C GLY A 100 -0.32 -13.48 -18.35
N GLU A 101 -1.34 -13.12 -17.57
CA GLU A 101 -2.66 -12.72 -18.09
C GLU A 101 -2.60 -11.51 -19.01
N ARG A 102 -1.72 -10.55 -18.70
CA ARG A 102 -1.52 -9.37 -19.55
C ARG A 102 -0.84 -9.75 -20.87
N LEU A 103 0.17 -10.61 -20.84
CA LEU A 103 0.87 -11.07 -22.05
C LEU A 103 0.01 -11.97 -22.94
N VAL A 104 -0.94 -12.74 -22.37
CA VAL A 104 -1.93 -13.48 -23.17
C VAL A 104 -2.85 -12.53 -23.94
N ARG A 105 -3.28 -11.44 -23.30
CA ARG A 105 -4.14 -10.42 -23.94
C ARG A 105 -3.38 -9.53 -24.92
N GLU A 106 -2.13 -9.21 -24.61
CA GLU A 106 -1.26 -8.33 -25.39
C GLU A 106 0.09 -9.01 -25.68
N PRO A 107 0.15 -10.00 -26.61
CA PRO A 107 1.36 -10.79 -26.86
C PRO A 107 2.56 -10.01 -27.38
N ALA A 108 2.42 -8.74 -27.76
CA ALA A 108 3.52 -7.87 -28.18
C ALA A 108 4.02 -6.91 -27.07
N ARG A 109 3.31 -6.78 -25.93
CA ARG A 109 3.65 -5.84 -24.86
C ARG A 109 4.94 -6.21 -24.12
N VAL A 110 5.85 -5.26 -23.94
CA VAL A 110 6.93 -5.34 -22.94
C VAL A 110 6.38 -4.80 -21.63
N LEU A 111 6.36 -5.64 -20.59
CA LEU A 111 5.88 -5.27 -19.28
C LEU A 111 6.88 -4.35 -18.59
N ARG A 112 6.38 -3.24 -18.04
CA ARG A 112 7.18 -2.30 -17.24
C ARG A 112 6.79 -2.39 -15.77
N ILE A 113 7.78 -2.57 -14.91
CA ILE A 113 7.61 -2.64 -13.47
C ILE A 113 8.44 -1.52 -12.83
N LEU A 114 7.88 -0.83 -11.84
CA LEU A 114 8.59 0.12 -11.00
C LEU A 114 8.68 -0.44 -9.58
N SER A 115 9.86 -0.41 -8.95
CA SER A 115 10.01 -0.62 -7.50
C SER A 115 10.52 0.67 -6.88
N VAL A 116 9.71 1.26 -6.00
CA VAL A 116 10.01 2.51 -5.32
C VAL A 116 10.46 2.23 -3.91
N ALA A 117 11.50 2.93 -3.47
CA ALA A 117 12.21 2.67 -2.21
C ALA A 117 12.75 1.23 -2.20
N CYS A 118 13.49 0.89 -3.27
CA CYS A 118 13.96 -0.48 -3.50
C CYS A 118 15.06 -0.94 -2.52
N SER A 119 15.57 -0.03 -1.70
CA SER A 119 16.67 -0.25 -0.75
C SER A 119 17.83 -0.95 -1.45
N THR A 120 18.40 -1.99 -0.83
CA THR A 120 19.56 -2.73 -1.33
C THR A 120 19.27 -3.69 -2.50
N GLY A 121 18.07 -3.62 -3.12
CA GLY A 121 17.76 -4.27 -4.39
C GLY A 121 17.00 -5.60 -4.31
N GLU A 122 16.75 -6.14 -3.12
CA GLU A 122 16.11 -7.44 -2.96
C GLU A 122 14.71 -7.51 -3.58
N GLU A 123 13.91 -6.44 -3.47
CA GLU A 123 12.55 -6.38 -4.03
C GLU A 123 12.52 -6.44 -5.57
N PRO A 124 13.19 -5.52 -6.31
CA PRO A 124 13.15 -5.57 -7.77
C PRO A 124 13.78 -6.85 -8.32
N TYR A 125 14.79 -7.41 -7.65
CA TYR A 125 15.34 -8.70 -8.04
C TYR A 125 14.40 -9.87 -7.74
N SER A 126 13.64 -9.84 -6.65
CA SER A 126 12.56 -10.81 -6.41
C SER A 126 11.48 -10.74 -7.48
N ALA A 127 11.10 -9.54 -7.93
CA ALA A 127 10.19 -9.37 -9.05
C ALA A 127 10.76 -9.97 -10.35
N ALA A 128 12.03 -9.71 -10.65
CA ALA A 128 12.71 -10.28 -11.81
C ALA A 128 12.70 -11.81 -11.77
N MET A 129 13.13 -12.40 -10.65
CA MET A 129 13.17 -13.85 -10.47
C MET A 129 11.78 -14.48 -10.57
N ALA A 130 10.74 -13.85 -10.01
CA ALA A 130 9.37 -14.34 -10.10
C ALA A 130 8.85 -14.39 -11.55
N LEU A 131 9.15 -13.37 -12.35
CA LEU A 131 8.76 -13.31 -13.76
C LEU A 131 9.51 -14.37 -14.59
N LEU A 132 10.81 -14.56 -14.31
CA LEU A 132 11.62 -15.60 -14.95
C LEU A 132 11.14 -17.01 -14.59
N ASP A 133 10.85 -17.27 -13.30
CA ASP A 133 10.29 -18.54 -12.82
C ASP A 133 8.91 -18.83 -13.44
N ALA A 134 8.15 -17.80 -13.79
CA ALA A 134 6.88 -17.92 -14.51
C ALA A 134 7.03 -18.19 -16.03
N GLY A 135 8.26 -18.31 -16.52
CA GLY A 135 8.56 -18.56 -17.94
C GLY A 135 8.43 -17.32 -18.83
N ILE A 136 8.34 -16.12 -18.26
CA ILE A 136 8.30 -14.89 -19.04
C ILE A 136 9.70 -14.59 -19.55
N ALA A 137 9.85 -14.56 -20.88
CA ALA A 137 11.15 -14.34 -21.50
C ALA A 137 11.77 -13.00 -21.07
N PRO A 138 13.10 -12.92 -20.82
CA PRO A 138 13.76 -11.70 -20.36
C PRO A 138 13.44 -10.46 -21.19
N ALA A 139 13.32 -10.58 -22.53
CA ALA A 139 13.01 -9.45 -23.42
C ALA A 139 11.58 -8.90 -23.29
N ARG A 140 10.70 -9.58 -22.54
CA ARG A 140 9.31 -9.16 -22.30
C ARG A 140 9.14 -8.31 -21.05
N PHE A 141 10.24 -8.15 -20.33
CA PHE A 141 10.45 -7.43 -19.10
C PHE A 141 11.14 -6.06 -19.15
N VAL A 142 10.82 -5.11 -18.28
CA VAL A 142 11.81 -4.19 -17.70
C VAL A 142 11.40 -3.75 -16.31
N ILE A 143 12.37 -3.64 -15.41
CA ILE A 143 12.16 -3.21 -14.03
C ILE A 143 13.01 -1.98 -13.81
N ASP A 144 12.36 -0.87 -13.49
CA ASP A 144 13.03 0.34 -13.00
C ASP A 144 12.92 0.32 -11.47
N ALA A 145 14.00 0.66 -10.78
CA ALA A 145 14.09 0.61 -9.33
C ALA A 145 14.73 1.89 -8.82
N ILE A 146 14.06 2.57 -7.89
CA ILE A 146 14.52 3.86 -7.35
C ILE A 146 14.60 3.83 -5.83
N ASP A 147 15.59 4.50 -5.29
CA ASP A 147 15.74 4.75 -3.86
C ASP A 147 16.41 6.11 -3.62
N ILE A 148 16.09 6.75 -2.50
CA ILE A 148 16.72 8.02 -2.10
C ILE A 148 18.16 7.80 -1.63
N SER A 149 18.48 6.59 -1.15
CA SER A 149 19.81 6.21 -0.67
C SER A 149 20.72 5.80 -1.84
N GLY A 150 21.72 6.63 -2.13
CA GLY A 150 22.77 6.31 -3.09
C GLY A 150 23.63 5.12 -2.63
N HIS A 151 23.82 4.95 -1.31
CA HIS A 151 24.50 3.77 -0.77
C HIS A 151 23.73 2.47 -1.04
N ALA A 152 22.41 2.49 -0.86
CA ALA A 152 21.57 1.33 -1.11
C ALA A 152 21.54 0.97 -2.61
N ILE A 153 21.47 1.98 -3.49
CA ILE A 153 21.58 1.80 -4.95
C ILE A 153 22.92 1.18 -5.33
N ALA A 154 24.03 1.72 -4.82
CA ALA A 154 25.36 1.16 -5.11
C ALA A 154 25.46 -0.31 -4.64
N HIS A 155 24.90 -0.66 -3.48
CA HIS A 155 24.84 -2.05 -3.02
C HIS A 155 24.00 -2.91 -3.98
N ALA A 156 22.83 -2.42 -4.38
CA ALA A 156 21.92 -3.12 -5.28
C ALA A 156 22.58 -3.44 -6.63
N GLU A 157 23.32 -2.49 -7.20
CA GLU A 157 24.07 -2.66 -8.45
C GLU A 157 25.19 -3.71 -8.35
N HIS A 158 25.93 -3.73 -7.22
CA HIS A 158 26.92 -4.77 -6.94
C HIS A 158 26.27 -6.15 -6.79
N ALA A 159 25.06 -6.21 -6.25
CA ALA A 159 24.22 -7.40 -6.13
C ALA A 159 24.91 -8.58 -5.40
N LEU A 160 25.72 -8.25 -4.39
CA LEU A 160 26.38 -9.20 -3.51
C LEU A 160 25.69 -9.18 -2.14
N TYR A 161 25.15 -10.33 -1.72
CA TYR A 161 24.28 -10.40 -0.56
C TYR A 161 24.80 -11.35 0.50
N GLY A 162 24.71 -10.91 1.76
CA GLY A 162 24.98 -11.74 2.94
C GLY A 162 23.79 -12.59 3.37
N ARG A 163 23.96 -13.33 4.48
CA ARG A 163 22.93 -14.23 5.01
C ARG A 163 21.63 -13.50 5.40
N SER A 164 21.71 -12.25 5.85
CA SER A 164 20.56 -11.45 6.29
C SER A 164 19.53 -11.21 5.19
N ALA A 165 19.95 -11.14 3.93
CA ALA A 165 19.08 -10.95 2.77
C ALA A 165 18.19 -12.19 2.49
N PHE A 166 18.51 -13.34 3.08
CA PHE A 166 17.81 -14.61 2.87
C PHE A 166 17.10 -15.03 4.17
N ARG A 167 15.82 -14.68 4.29
CA ARG A 167 14.98 -15.11 5.42
C ARG A 167 14.17 -16.37 5.08
N GLY A 168 14.00 -17.25 6.06
CA GLY A 168 13.26 -18.51 5.94
C GLY A 168 14.14 -19.71 5.57
N HIS A 169 13.52 -20.86 5.34
CA HIS A 169 14.22 -22.11 5.04
C HIS A 169 14.72 -22.12 3.59
N ALA A 170 16.04 -22.35 3.41
CA ALA A 170 16.79 -22.59 2.17
C ALA A 170 16.01 -22.27 0.88
N PRO A 171 16.04 -21.02 0.40
CA PRO A 171 15.17 -20.65 -0.69
C PRO A 171 15.65 -21.31 -1.98
N ALA A 172 14.83 -22.18 -2.58
CA ALA A 172 15.15 -22.84 -3.85
C ALA A 172 15.51 -21.85 -4.99
N PHE A 173 15.09 -20.58 -4.89
CA PHE A 173 15.50 -19.53 -5.82
C PHE A 173 16.99 -19.19 -5.70
N ARG A 174 17.60 -19.32 -4.51
CA ARG A 174 19.00 -19.00 -4.27
C ARG A 174 19.89 -19.89 -5.15
N ASP A 175 19.63 -21.18 -5.13
CA ASP A 175 20.41 -22.16 -5.89
C ASP A 175 20.22 -21.98 -7.42
N ARG A 176 19.08 -21.43 -7.86
CA ARG A 176 18.82 -21.09 -9.27
C ARG A 176 19.52 -19.80 -9.72
N TYR A 177 19.50 -18.76 -8.89
CA TYR A 177 19.80 -17.39 -9.32
C TYR A 177 21.05 -16.78 -8.69
N PHE A 178 21.72 -17.48 -7.78
CA PHE A 178 22.94 -17.01 -7.15
C PHE A 178 24.09 -17.99 -7.35
N SER A 179 25.30 -17.49 -7.16
CA SER A 179 26.52 -18.27 -7.00
C SER A 179 27.20 -17.84 -5.71
N GLU A 180 27.93 -18.75 -5.05
CA GLU A 180 28.76 -18.38 -3.91
C GLU A 180 29.85 -17.40 -4.37
N ALA A 181 30.10 -16.37 -3.57
CA ALA A 181 31.17 -15.39 -3.81
C ALA A 181 32.47 -15.81 -3.11
N ALA A 182 33.61 -15.34 -3.63
CA ALA A 182 34.94 -15.74 -3.15
C ALA A 182 35.17 -15.40 -1.66
N ASP A 183 34.69 -14.24 -1.20
CA ASP A 183 34.86 -13.75 0.17
C ASP A 183 33.69 -14.15 1.09
N GLY A 184 32.88 -15.12 0.66
CA GLY A 184 31.63 -15.50 1.30
C GLY A 184 30.43 -14.66 0.83
N GLY A 185 29.23 -15.16 1.12
CA GLY A 185 27.97 -14.57 0.62
C GLY A 185 27.58 -15.09 -0.76
N TRP A 186 26.63 -14.40 -1.39
CA TRP A 186 26.00 -14.84 -2.64
C TRP A 186 25.94 -13.71 -3.67
N GLN A 187 26.56 -13.94 -4.81
CA GLN A 187 26.50 -13.06 -5.98
C GLN A 187 25.27 -13.39 -6.81
N LEU A 188 24.43 -12.40 -7.11
CA LEU A 188 23.29 -12.58 -8.01
C LEU A 188 23.77 -12.79 -9.45
N ARG A 189 23.16 -13.75 -10.16
CA ARG A 189 23.49 -14.03 -11.56
C ARG A 189 23.14 -12.87 -12.48
N GLU A 190 24.00 -12.65 -13.45
CA GLU A 190 23.88 -11.56 -14.43
C GLU A 190 22.58 -11.60 -15.25
N SER A 191 22.02 -12.79 -15.47
CA SER A 191 20.73 -12.95 -16.16
C SER A 191 19.57 -12.26 -15.46
N VAL A 192 19.63 -12.14 -14.12
CA VAL A 192 18.65 -11.40 -13.31
C VAL A 192 19.05 -9.94 -13.21
N ARG A 193 20.34 -9.65 -12.98
CA ARG A 193 20.86 -8.28 -12.79
C ARG A 193 20.50 -7.35 -13.95
N ARG A 194 20.72 -7.80 -15.19
CA ARG A 194 20.40 -7.02 -16.41
C ARG A 194 18.93 -6.71 -16.61
N ARG A 195 18.03 -7.28 -15.81
CA ARG A 195 16.59 -7.00 -15.90
C ARG A 195 16.16 -5.74 -15.14
N VAL A 196 17.00 -5.26 -14.23
CA VAL A 196 16.71 -4.15 -13.32
C VAL A 196 17.61 -2.97 -13.64
N HIS A 197 17.02 -1.78 -13.76
CA HIS A 197 17.71 -0.51 -13.89
C HIS A 197 17.54 0.26 -12.60
N PHE A 198 18.65 0.57 -11.93
CA PHE A 198 18.66 1.35 -10.71
C PHE A 198 18.89 2.82 -11.01
N ALA A 199 18.23 3.69 -10.24
CA ALA A 199 18.52 5.11 -10.21
C ALA A 199 18.33 5.64 -8.79
N GLN A 200 19.22 6.53 -8.36
CA GLN A 200 18.97 7.31 -7.15
C GLN A 200 17.89 8.35 -7.46
N GLY A 201 16.87 8.46 -6.61
CA GLY A 201 15.83 9.47 -6.76
C GLY A 201 14.78 9.42 -5.66
N ASP A 202 14.17 10.57 -5.40
CA ASP A 202 13.02 10.68 -4.50
C ASP A 202 11.72 10.39 -5.27
N LEU A 203 10.77 9.75 -4.59
CA LEU A 203 9.40 9.61 -5.06
C LEU A 203 8.75 10.97 -5.37
N PHE A 204 9.13 12.04 -4.70
CA PHE A 204 8.56 13.38 -4.93
C PHE A 204 9.23 14.18 -6.06
N GLU A 205 10.35 13.70 -6.63
CA GLU A 205 11.05 14.38 -7.71
C GLU A 205 10.52 14.00 -9.10
N ASP A 206 10.36 14.99 -9.98
CA ASP A 206 9.85 14.82 -11.34
C ASP A 206 10.78 14.02 -12.27
N ALA A 207 12.09 14.04 -11.99
CA ALA A 207 13.11 13.47 -12.86
C ALA A 207 13.29 11.95 -12.73
N ALA A 208 12.88 11.33 -11.62
CA ALA A 208 13.23 9.94 -11.31
C ALA A 208 12.60 8.93 -12.29
N VAL A 209 11.48 9.30 -12.92
CA VAL A 209 10.70 8.39 -13.77
C VAL A 209 9.91 9.25 -14.77
N GLY A 210 10.31 9.29 -16.05
CA GLY A 210 9.71 10.16 -17.09
C GLY A 210 8.22 9.90 -17.39
N GLU A 211 7.71 10.29 -18.57
CA GLU A 211 6.30 10.04 -19.01
C GLU A 211 5.91 8.56 -19.16
N VAL A 212 6.77 7.65 -18.69
CA VAL A 212 6.62 6.21 -18.77
C VAL A 212 5.48 5.74 -17.87
N ARG A 213 4.60 4.90 -18.43
CA ARG A 213 3.56 4.21 -17.66
C ARG A 213 3.96 2.79 -17.31
N TYR A 214 3.69 2.37 -16.09
CA TYR A 214 4.05 1.07 -15.53
C TYR A 214 2.86 0.12 -15.45
N ASP A 215 3.05 -1.12 -15.87
CA ASP A 215 2.06 -2.17 -15.70
C ASP A 215 1.89 -2.55 -14.23
N PHE A 216 3.00 -2.53 -13.50
CA PHE A 216 3.08 -2.91 -12.10
C PHE A 216 3.97 -1.93 -11.34
N ILE A 217 3.56 -1.53 -10.14
CA ILE A 217 4.36 -0.69 -9.26
C ILE A 217 4.43 -1.38 -7.90
N PHE A 218 5.62 -1.48 -7.32
CA PHE A 218 5.83 -1.81 -5.92
C PHE A 218 6.17 -0.54 -5.16
N CYS A 219 5.40 -0.25 -4.11
CA CYS A 219 5.66 0.84 -3.16
C CYS A 219 5.36 0.29 -1.77
N ARG A 220 6.34 -0.41 -1.20
CA ARG A 220 6.14 -1.27 -0.03
C ARG A 220 7.04 -0.83 1.10
N ASN A 221 6.46 -0.77 2.30
CA ASN A 221 7.15 -0.46 3.56
C ASN A 221 7.84 0.92 3.59
N VAL A 222 7.39 1.87 2.77
CA VAL A 222 7.93 3.24 2.71
C VAL A 222 6.91 4.30 3.12
N LEU A 223 5.64 4.13 2.74
CA LEU A 223 4.57 5.09 3.05
C LEU A 223 4.31 5.18 4.56
N THR A 224 4.69 4.16 5.32
CA THR A 224 4.64 4.15 6.78
C THR A 224 5.51 5.22 7.43
N TYR A 225 6.54 5.71 6.73
CA TYR A 225 7.41 6.77 7.22
C TYR A 225 6.93 8.17 6.86
N PHE A 226 5.92 8.30 5.99
CA PHE A 226 5.44 9.59 5.53
C PHE A 226 4.29 10.12 6.38
N HIS A 227 4.28 11.45 6.54
CA HIS A 227 3.10 12.15 7.05
C HIS A 227 1.95 12.05 6.06
N ARG A 228 0.71 12.27 6.54
CA ARG A 228 -0.51 12.02 5.76
C ARG A 228 -0.55 12.73 4.40
N ASP A 229 -0.14 13.98 4.35
CA ASP A 229 -0.16 14.75 3.10
C ASP A 229 0.89 14.24 2.10
N ALA A 230 2.08 13.84 2.58
CA ALA A 230 3.09 13.17 1.75
C ALA A 230 2.62 11.81 1.24
N GLN A 231 1.96 10.99 2.07
CA GLN A 231 1.34 9.74 1.61
C GLN A 231 0.35 9.98 0.47
N ASP A 232 -0.53 10.97 0.62
CA ASP A 232 -1.55 11.25 -0.38
C ASP A 232 -0.94 11.85 -1.66
N ARG A 233 0.15 12.63 -1.57
CA ARG A 233 0.92 13.09 -2.75
C ARG A 233 1.60 11.92 -3.47
N ALA A 234 2.28 11.05 -2.72
CA ALA A 234 2.95 9.86 -3.24
C ALA A 234 1.97 8.96 -4.01
N ILE A 235 0.82 8.62 -3.40
CA ILE A 235 -0.19 7.75 -4.03
C ILE A 235 -0.72 8.37 -5.33
N ARG A 236 -1.01 9.68 -5.36
CA ARG A 236 -1.48 10.35 -6.59
C ARG A 236 -0.44 10.28 -7.71
N ARG A 237 0.84 10.44 -7.38
CA ARG A 237 1.94 10.37 -8.35
C ARG A 237 2.12 8.95 -8.90
N LEU A 238 2.14 7.96 -8.02
CA LEU A 238 2.22 6.55 -8.42
C LEU A 238 1.01 6.13 -9.26
N ASP A 239 -0.18 6.59 -8.89
CA ASP A 239 -1.37 6.39 -9.71
C ASP A 239 -1.16 7.02 -11.09
N ALA A 240 -0.75 8.29 -11.20
CA ALA A 240 -0.50 8.94 -12.49
C ALA A 240 0.48 8.16 -13.40
N GLN A 241 1.50 7.51 -12.83
CA GLN A 241 2.48 6.68 -13.52
C GLN A 241 1.97 5.26 -13.85
N LEU A 242 0.83 4.84 -13.34
CA LEU A 242 0.30 3.51 -13.61
C LEU A 242 -0.34 3.43 -15.01
N ALA A 243 -0.10 2.34 -15.73
CA ALA A 243 -0.81 2.06 -16.96
C ALA A 243 -2.28 1.74 -16.68
N ASP A 244 -3.13 1.86 -17.71
CA ASP A 244 -4.53 1.44 -17.59
C ASP A 244 -4.62 -0.04 -17.21
N GLY A 245 -5.44 -0.35 -16.20
CA GLY A 245 -5.54 -1.70 -15.64
C GLY A 245 -4.26 -2.21 -14.98
N GLY A 246 -3.29 -1.32 -14.70
CA GLY A 246 -2.10 -1.66 -13.93
C GLY A 246 -2.39 -1.88 -12.45
N THR A 247 -1.40 -2.41 -11.74
CA THR A 247 -1.53 -2.83 -10.34
C THR A 247 -0.41 -2.24 -9.49
N ILE A 248 -0.77 -1.70 -8.32
CA ILE A 248 0.18 -1.27 -7.28
C ILE A 248 0.19 -2.30 -6.14
N PHE A 249 1.37 -2.77 -5.76
CA PHE A 249 1.62 -3.61 -4.59
C PHE A 249 2.13 -2.74 -3.45
N VAL A 250 1.47 -2.84 -2.29
CA VAL A 250 1.88 -2.12 -1.07
C VAL A 250 2.14 -3.09 0.07
N GLY A 251 2.77 -2.62 1.13
CA GLY A 251 2.97 -3.39 2.36
C GLY A 251 1.68 -3.53 3.17
N PRO A 252 1.62 -4.50 4.09
CA PRO A 252 0.42 -4.77 4.90
C PRO A 252 -0.12 -3.53 5.64
N ALA A 253 0.79 -2.72 6.18
CA ALA A 253 0.48 -1.51 6.95
C ALA A 253 0.00 -0.32 6.07
N GLU A 254 0.14 -0.42 4.76
CA GLU A 254 -0.08 0.68 3.81
C GLU A 254 -1.40 0.54 3.04
N THR A 255 -2.14 -0.53 3.30
CA THR A 255 -3.48 -0.78 2.74
C THR A 255 -4.48 0.33 3.08
N GLY A 256 -4.40 0.89 4.29
CA GLY A 256 -5.27 1.97 4.75
C GLY A 256 -5.16 3.23 3.87
N PRO A 257 -3.95 3.79 3.66
CA PRO A 257 -3.71 4.83 2.68
C PRO A 257 -4.26 4.54 1.28
N MET A 258 -4.00 3.35 0.73
CA MET A 258 -4.44 2.99 -0.63
C MET A 258 -5.97 3.01 -0.79
N MET A 259 -6.71 2.50 0.20
CA MET A 259 -8.17 2.45 0.15
C MET A 259 -8.83 3.84 0.10
N ARG A 260 -8.14 4.91 0.53
CA ARG A 260 -8.66 6.28 0.46
C ARG A 260 -8.70 6.84 -0.97
N HIS A 261 -7.88 6.31 -1.87
CA HIS A 261 -7.73 6.79 -3.25
C HIS A 261 -8.55 5.97 -4.27
N ALA A 262 -9.64 5.34 -3.80
CA ALA A 262 -10.59 4.59 -4.63
C ALA A 262 -9.99 3.47 -5.51
N MET A 263 -8.80 2.98 -5.17
CA MET A 263 -8.23 1.82 -5.86
C MET A 263 -8.96 0.53 -5.45
N THR A 264 -9.09 -0.40 -6.39
CA THR A 264 -9.81 -1.66 -6.15
C THR A 264 -8.83 -2.73 -5.66
N PRO A 265 -8.99 -3.30 -4.45
CA PRO A 265 -8.12 -4.38 -3.99
C PRO A 265 -8.18 -5.58 -4.94
N SER A 266 -7.04 -6.23 -5.17
CA SER A 266 -7.01 -7.52 -5.85
C SER A 266 -7.71 -8.57 -4.97
N ARG A 267 -8.23 -9.62 -5.59
CA ARG A 267 -8.94 -10.68 -4.89
C ARG A 267 -8.01 -11.73 -4.26
N ILE A 268 -6.69 -11.55 -4.35
CA ILE A 268 -5.72 -12.50 -3.82
C ILE A 268 -5.34 -12.08 -2.38
N PRO A 269 -5.65 -12.93 -1.39
CA PRO A 269 -5.25 -12.66 0.00
C PRO A 269 -3.74 -12.45 0.11
N LEU A 270 -3.32 -11.53 0.98
CA LEU A 270 -1.92 -11.26 1.35
C LEU A 270 -1.03 -10.70 0.24
N ALA A 271 -1.52 -10.54 -1.00
CA ALA A 271 -0.77 -9.86 -2.06
C ALA A 271 -0.75 -8.33 -1.89
N PHE A 272 -1.68 -7.78 -1.10
CA PHE A 272 -1.83 -6.34 -0.84
C PHE A 272 -1.76 -5.48 -2.12
N ALA A 273 -2.37 -6.00 -3.18
CA ALA A 273 -2.34 -5.42 -4.51
C ALA A 273 -3.61 -4.62 -4.78
N PHE A 274 -3.49 -3.52 -5.50
CA PHE A 274 -4.57 -2.58 -5.83
C PHE A 274 -4.55 -2.30 -7.33
N VAL A 275 -5.69 -2.53 -7.98
CA VAL A 275 -5.84 -2.38 -9.43
C VAL A 275 -6.47 -1.03 -9.72
N ARG A 276 -5.88 -0.30 -10.66
CA ARG A 276 -6.51 0.89 -11.23
C ARG A 276 -7.70 0.46 -12.07
N PRO A 277 -8.92 0.93 -11.74
CA PRO A 277 -10.08 0.63 -12.57
C PRO A 277 -9.81 1.16 -13.98
N PRO A 278 -10.20 0.41 -15.04
CA PRO A 278 -10.09 0.93 -16.39
C PRO A 278 -10.87 2.25 -16.45
N VAL A 279 -10.25 3.29 -16.99
CA VAL A 279 -10.95 4.53 -17.28
C VAL A 279 -12.09 4.14 -18.20
N SER A 280 -13.32 4.13 -17.68
CA SER A 280 -14.51 4.03 -18.52
C SER A 280 -14.33 5.13 -19.55
N LYS A 281 -14.14 4.75 -20.82
CA LYS A 281 -14.36 5.68 -21.92
C LYS A 281 -15.82 6.08 -21.76
N MET A 282 -16.07 7.19 -21.05
CA MET A 282 -17.36 7.85 -21.10
C MET A 282 -17.59 8.03 -22.59
N LYS A 283 -18.53 7.25 -23.14
CA LYS A 283 -19.20 7.66 -24.35
C LYS A 283 -19.70 9.05 -23.99
N THR A 284 -19.07 10.09 -24.56
CA THR A 284 -19.66 11.42 -24.58
C THR A 284 -21.11 11.18 -24.93
N PRO A 285 -22.07 11.60 -24.09
CA PRO A 285 -23.46 11.53 -24.52
C PRO A 285 -23.48 12.41 -25.75
N THR A 286 -23.52 11.77 -26.93
CA THR A 286 -23.87 12.44 -28.16
C THR A 286 -25.19 13.09 -27.81
N HIS A 287 -25.18 14.41 -27.65
CA HIS A 287 -26.42 15.16 -27.54
C HIS A 287 -27.19 14.79 -28.81
N ALA A 288 -28.14 13.87 -28.66
CA ALA A 288 -29.10 13.58 -29.68
C ALA A 288 -29.75 14.92 -29.97
N ALA A 289 -29.49 15.45 -31.17
CA ALA A 289 -30.13 16.64 -31.66
C ALA A 289 -31.63 16.51 -31.36
N SER A 290 -32.17 17.47 -30.61
CA SER A 290 -33.60 17.52 -30.36
C SER A 290 -34.32 17.49 -31.71
N PRO A 291 -35.33 16.62 -31.90
CA PRO A 291 -36.07 16.62 -33.14
C PRO A 291 -36.76 17.98 -33.28
N SER A 292 -36.43 18.68 -34.37
CA SER A 292 -37.05 19.94 -34.73
C SER A 292 -38.55 19.75 -34.94
N ARG A 293 -39.28 20.79 -34.52
CA ARG A 293 -40.74 20.96 -34.54
C ARG A 293 -41.46 20.26 -35.69
N GLN A 294 -42.48 19.48 -35.32
CA GLN A 294 -43.55 19.05 -36.22
C GLN A 294 -44.32 20.26 -36.78
N ALA A 295 -44.61 20.21 -38.09
CA ALA A 295 -45.53 21.11 -38.78
C ALA A 295 -46.99 20.80 -38.39
N PRO A 296 -47.92 21.77 -38.49
CA PRO A 296 -49.25 21.66 -37.89
C PRO A 296 -50.21 20.79 -38.72
N LEU A 297 -50.97 19.93 -38.03
CA LEU A 297 -52.17 19.26 -38.55
C LEU A 297 -53.39 20.20 -38.44
N PRO A 298 -54.36 20.14 -39.37
CA PRO A 298 -55.60 20.90 -39.25
C PRO A 298 -56.53 20.25 -38.23
N ALA A 299 -57.12 21.06 -37.35
CA ALA A 299 -58.09 20.63 -36.35
C ALA A 299 -59.49 20.49 -36.97
N ALA A 300 -60.04 19.28 -36.91
CA ALA A 300 -61.46 19.01 -37.04
C ALA A 300 -62.15 19.07 -35.66
N VAL A 301 -63.45 19.33 -35.74
CA VAL A 301 -64.40 19.77 -34.71
C VAL A 301 -64.91 18.64 -33.81
N GLY A 302 -65.30 18.97 -32.56
CA GLY A 302 -66.24 18.20 -31.72
C GLY A 302 -65.65 17.83 -30.34
N ALA A 303 -66.03 18.49 -29.23
CA ALA A 303 -67.15 18.17 -28.33
C ALA A 303 -67.03 16.75 -27.71
N SER A 304 -67.18 16.47 -26.41
CA SER A 304 -67.67 17.19 -25.24
C SER A 304 -67.41 16.32 -23.98
N SER A 305 -67.24 17.00 -22.84
CA SER A 305 -67.68 16.64 -21.47
C SER A 305 -67.53 15.21 -20.89
N GLY A 306 -66.91 15.12 -19.71
CA GLY A 306 -67.16 14.03 -18.75
C GLY A 306 -66.34 14.13 -17.47
N ARG A 307 -66.90 14.74 -16.42
CA ARG A 307 -66.41 14.66 -15.02
C ARG A 307 -66.76 13.29 -14.43
N ALA A 308 -65.87 12.71 -13.62
CA ALA A 308 -66.25 11.85 -12.49
C ALA A 308 -65.15 11.83 -11.43
N GLY A 309 -65.53 12.04 -10.17
CA GLY A 309 -64.68 12.11 -8.98
C GLY A 309 -64.29 10.75 -8.38
N PRO A 310 -63.74 10.75 -7.14
CA PRO A 310 -62.91 9.68 -6.60
C PRO A 310 -63.71 8.59 -5.86
N PRO A 311 -63.03 7.50 -5.45
CA PRO A 311 -63.19 7.11 -4.05
C PRO A 311 -61.90 6.64 -3.35
N ALA A 312 -61.97 6.71 -2.04
CA ALA A 312 -60.95 6.40 -1.05
C ALA A 312 -60.95 4.93 -0.63
N GLY A 313 -59.81 4.49 -0.08
CA GLY A 313 -59.72 3.56 1.05
C GLY A 313 -59.58 2.07 0.72
N ALA A 314 -58.43 1.47 1.11
CA ALA A 314 -58.34 0.30 2.00
C ALA A 314 -56.95 -0.36 1.99
N GLY A 315 -56.36 -0.49 3.18
CA GLY A 315 -55.76 -1.73 3.68
C GLY A 315 -54.56 -2.36 2.96
N ALA A 316 -53.37 -1.83 3.17
CA ALA A 316 -52.12 -2.55 2.87
C ALA A 316 -51.84 -3.63 3.93
N ARG A 317 -52.11 -4.91 3.60
CA ARG A 317 -51.48 -6.07 4.26
C ARG A 317 -50.28 -6.51 3.43
N ALA A 318 -49.08 -6.06 3.79
CA ALA A 318 -47.84 -6.55 3.19
C ALA A 318 -47.35 -7.81 3.93
N ARG A 319 -47.50 -8.97 3.28
CA ARG A 319 -46.79 -10.20 3.64
C ARG A 319 -45.30 -10.02 3.39
N TRP A 320 -44.47 -10.08 4.44
CA TRP A 320 -43.02 -10.23 4.29
C TRP A 320 -42.65 -11.70 4.13
N ARG A 321 -42.17 -12.06 2.94
CA ARG A 321 -41.48 -13.33 2.67
C ARG A 321 -40.04 -13.19 3.15
N GLY A 322 -39.61 -14.08 4.03
CA GLY A 322 -38.24 -14.09 4.56
C GLY A 322 -37.19 -14.38 3.49
N ARG A 323 -36.06 -13.67 3.58
CA ARG A 323 -34.75 -14.19 3.19
C ARG A 323 -33.86 -14.14 4.42
N GLY A 324 -33.35 -15.32 4.78
CA GLY A 324 -32.74 -15.62 6.06
C GLY A 324 -31.46 -14.85 6.36
N PHE A 325 -31.27 -14.59 7.64
CA PHE A 325 -30.01 -14.22 8.25
C PHE A 325 -28.96 -15.32 7.97
N GLY A 326 -27.92 -14.96 7.23
CA GLY A 326 -26.74 -15.80 7.02
C GLY A 326 -25.90 -15.92 8.29
N ARG A 327 -25.71 -17.18 8.72
CA ARG A 327 -24.69 -17.83 9.58
C ARG A 327 -23.83 -16.99 10.55
N CYS A 328 -23.78 -17.47 11.79
CA CYS A 328 -22.91 -16.98 12.86
C CYS A 328 -21.42 -17.26 12.56
N CYS A 329 -20.55 -16.36 13.00
CA CYS A 329 -19.12 -16.26 12.69
C CYS A 329 -18.23 -17.42 13.20
N CYS A 330 -18.79 -18.50 13.76
CA CYS A 330 -18.05 -19.56 14.45
C CYS A 330 -18.04 -20.94 13.75
N GLU A 331 -18.56 -21.05 12.52
CA GLU A 331 -18.60 -22.33 11.78
C GLU A 331 -17.26 -22.75 11.12
N ARG A 332 -16.13 -22.05 11.33
CA ARG A 332 -14.83 -22.43 10.72
C ARG A 332 -13.76 -23.00 11.66
N GLU A 333 -13.93 -22.96 12.99
CA GLU A 333 -12.82 -23.31 13.90
C GLU A 333 -13.15 -24.25 15.09
N ALA A 334 -14.40 -24.71 15.30
CA ALA A 334 -14.68 -25.74 16.31
C ALA A 334 -16.01 -26.49 16.08
N PRO A 335 -16.03 -27.81 15.80
CA PRO A 335 -17.25 -28.53 15.42
C PRO A 335 -18.22 -28.87 16.57
N ARG A 336 -18.09 -28.27 17.76
CA ARG A 336 -18.93 -28.60 18.93
C ARG A 336 -19.50 -27.39 19.70
N CYS A 337 -19.70 -26.24 19.04
CA CYS A 337 -20.33 -25.09 19.68
C CYS A 337 -21.87 -25.14 19.55
N ARG A 338 -22.59 -25.50 20.63
CA ARG A 338 -24.07 -25.49 20.68
C ARG A 338 -24.61 -24.19 21.29
N CYS A 339 -24.57 -23.08 20.55
CA CYS A 339 -25.21 -21.83 20.98
C CYS A 339 -26.62 -21.73 20.40
N ARG A 340 -27.66 -21.90 21.24
CA ARG A 340 -29.06 -21.61 20.86
C ARG A 340 -29.37 -20.13 21.04
N GLY A 341 -29.01 -19.33 20.05
CA GLY A 341 -29.49 -17.95 19.90
C GLY A 341 -28.54 -16.84 20.38
N PRO A 342 -28.79 -15.59 19.93
CA PRO A 342 -27.82 -14.49 19.95
C PRO A 342 -27.50 -13.90 21.33
N LEU A 343 -28.23 -14.28 22.38
CA LEU A 343 -28.10 -13.69 23.72
C LEU A 343 -27.17 -14.46 24.68
N ARG A 344 -26.54 -15.55 24.22
CA ARG A 344 -25.59 -16.34 25.04
C ARG A 344 -24.31 -16.72 24.27
N CYS A 345 -23.77 -15.79 23.49
CA CYS A 345 -22.46 -15.97 22.87
C CYS A 345 -21.41 -15.17 23.65
N PRO A 346 -20.38 -15.79 24.25
CA PRO A 346 -19.40 -15.09 25.09
C PRO A 346 -18.33 -14.33 24.27
N CYS A 347 -18.46 -14.22 22.94
CA CYS A 347 -17.47 -13.52 22.13
C CYS A 347 -17.62 -11.99 22.23
N ARG A 348 -16.53 -11.29 22.58
CA ARG A 348 -16.48 -9.82 22.74
C ARG A 348 -16.92 -9.02 21.49
N ARG A 349 -16.97 -9.65 20.31
CA ARG A 349 -17.42 -9.05 19.04
C ARG A 349 -18.94 -8.84 18.96
N CYS A 350 -19.76 -9.73 19.50
CA CYS A 350 -21.22 -9.58 19.46
C CYS A 350 -21.74 -8.52 20.44
N ALA A 351 -21.07 -8.34 21.58
CA ALA A 351 -21.42 -7.30 22.56
C ALA A 351 -21.26 -5.86 22.01
N ARG A 352 -20.32 -5.63 21.08
CA ARG A 352 -20.13 -4.31 20.42
C ARG A 352 -21.25 -3.97 19.43
N ARG A 353 -21.80 -4.98 18.73
CA ARG A 353 -22.98 -4.80 17.86
C ARG A 353 -24.28 -4.58 18.64
N PHE A 354 -24.33 -5.03 19.90
CA PHE A 354 -25.46 -4.81 20.80
C PHE A 354 -25.58 -3.34 21.25
N ARG A 355 -24.44 -2.71 21.58
CA ARG A 355 -24.40 -1.29 21.98
C ARG A 355 -24.73 -0.33 20.85
N THR A 356 -24.48 -0.69 19.60
CA THR A 356 -24.77 0.16 18.42
C THR A 356 -26.21 0.06 17.93
N TRP A 357 -26.98 -0.95 18.36
CA TRP A 357 -28.38 -1.08 17.96
C TRP A 357 -29.31 -0.29 18.89
N THR A 358 -29.15 -0.40 20.21
CA THR A 358 -29.95 0.36 21.19
C THR A 358 -29.73 1.88 21.09
N THR A 359 -28.51 2.31 20.78
CA THR A 359 -28.18 3.72 20.52
C THR A 359 -28.77 4.27 19.22
N ARG A 360 -29.14 3.40 18.26
CA ARG A 360 -29.63 3.81 16.94
C ARG A 360 -31.15 3.76 16.80
N THR A 361 -31.86 3.03 17.66
CA THR A 361 -33.33 2.85 17.53
C THR A 361 -34.14 3.28 18.75
N GLY A 362 -33.53 3.54 19.91
CA GLY A 362 -34.21 4.10 21.08
C GLY A 362 -35.31 3.22 21.71
N LEU A 363 -35.46 1.96 21.31
CA LEU A 363 -36.49 1.04 21.81
C LEU A 363 -35.89 -0.08 22.68
N PRO A 364 -36.42 -0.35 23.89
CA PRO A 364 -36.07 -1.56 24.63
C PRO A 364 -36.77 -2.80 24.04
N MET A 365 -36.09 -3.95 24.04
CA MET A 365 -36.65 -5.22 23.57
C MET A 365 -37.59 -5.87 24.62
N PRO A 366 -38.61 -6.64 24.18
CA PRO A 366 -39.57 -7.30 25.07
C PRO A 366 -38.93 -8.46 25.85
N ALA A 367 -39.26 -8.56 27.13
CA ALA A 367 -38.80 -9.64 28.01
C ALA A 367 -39.45 -10.98 27.62
N VAL A 368 -38.64 -12.04 27.48
CA VAL A 368 -39.14 -13.42 27.39
C VAL A 368 -38.52 -14.26 28.50
N SER A 369 -39.41 -14.90 29.26
CA SER A 369 -39.17 -15.64 30.50
C SER A 369 -38.22 -16.83 30.36
N MET A 370 -37.31 -17.00 31.33
CA MET A 370 -36.49 -18.20 31.49
C MET A 370 -37.28 -19.32 32.18
N ARG A 371 -37.14 -20.57 31.70
CA ARG A 371 -37.25 -21.78 32.53
C ARG A 371 -35.86 -22.38 32.69
N PRO A 372 -35.43 -22.80 33.89
CA PRO A 372 -34.14 -23.44 34.09
C PRO A 372 -34.24 -24.90 33.68
N ASN A 373 -33.16 -25.48 33.12
CA ASN A 373 -32.98 -26.92 33.24
C ASN A 373 -31.54 -27.28 33.57
N ALA A 374 -31.46 -28.17 34.55
CA ALA A 374 -30.29 -28.67 35.24
C ALA A 374 -29.60 -29.79 34.44
N SER A 375 -28.30 -29.93 34.63
CA SER A 375 -27.66 -31.19 35.01
C SER A 375 -26.14 -31.07 34.96
N SER A 376 -25.58 -30.99 36.17
CA SER A 376 -24.24 -31.40 36.54
C SER A 376 -23.99 -32.88 36.24
N ARG A 377 -22.77 -33.22 35.81
CA ARG A 377 -22.07 -34.46 36.19
C ARG A 377 -20.58 -34.31 35.89
N THR A 378 -19.86 -33.99 36.96
CA THR A 378 -18.45 -34.30 37.20
C THR A 378 -18.25 -35.81 37.37
N SER A 379 -17.13 -36.35 36.90
CA SER A 379 -16.20 -37.19 37.68
C SER A 379 -15.10 -37.83 36.81
N PRO A 380 -13.98 -38.29 37.43
CA PRO A 380 -12.62 -38.09 36.92
C PRO A 380 -11.86 -39.37 36.57
N ALA A 381 -10.65 -39.22 36.03
CA ALA A 381 -9.43 -39.96 36.37
C ALA A 381 -8.22 -39.12 35.94
#